data_AF-A0A936ISI6-F1
#
_entry.id   AF-A0A936ISI6-F1
#
_cell.length_a   1.000
_cell.length_b   1.000
_cell.length_c   1.000
_cell.angle_alpha   90.00
_cell.angle_beta   90.00
_cell.angle_gamma   90.00
#
_symmetry.space_group_name_H-M   'P 1'
#
loop_
_entity.id
_entity.type
_entity.pdbx_description
1 polymer ?
#
loop_
_entity_poly.entity_id
_entity_poly.type
_entity_poly.pdbx_seq_one_letter_code
_entity_poly.pdbx_strand_id
1 'polypeptide(L)'
;MPRILASLAAAILLLSLGLLVAQEKAPDSLVYEAKFGKVTFDHKKHTDREGGKCEPCHDQPFAKAHGKLGDYKLAMHKKAEASKASCATCHHDGGKSFASKGNCNKCHAKKGK
;
A
#
# COMPACT_ATOMS: atom_id res chain seq x y z
N MET A 1 21.11 26.11 -39.11
CA MET A 1 21.51 24.95 -38.28
C MET A 1 21.58 25.26 -36.79
N PRO A 2 22.35 26.24 -36.27
CA PRO A 2 22.51 26.45 -34.81
C PRO A 2 21.20 26.86 -34.10
N ARG A 3 20.33 27.63 -34.79
CA ARG A 3 19.01 28.03 -34.28
C ARG A 3 18.05 26.85 -34.11
N ILE A 4 18.12 25.84 -34.98
CA ILE A 4 17.25 24.65 -34.92
C ILE A 4 17.73 23.71 -33.79
N LEU A 5 19.05 23.58 -33.64
CA LEU A 5 19.69 22.84 -32.54
C LEU A 5 19.37 23.46 -31.17
N ALA A 6 19.38 24.79 -31.04
CA ALA A 6 19.04 25.48 -29.79
C ALA A 6 17.56 25.29 -29.41
N SER A 7 16.64 25.34 -30.38
CA SER A 7 15.20 25.12 -30.14
C SER A 7 14.86 23.68 -29.77
N LEU A 8 15.54 22.69 -30.38
CA LEU A 8 15.41 21.27 -30.03
C LEU A 8 15.92 20.99 -28.61
N ALA A 9 17.07 21.57 -28.23
CA ALA A 9 17.61 21.43 -26.89
C ALA A 9 16.68 22.03 -25.82
N ALA A 10 16.08 23.19 -26.08
CA ALA A 10 15.11 23.82 -25.18
C ALA A 10 13.81 22.99 -25.03
N ALA A 11 13.32 22.40 -26.11
CA ALA A 11 12.13 21.54 -26.07
C ALA A 11 12.36 20.23 -25.28
N ILE A 12 13.55 19.62 -25.42
CA ILE A 12 13.92 18.40 -24.66
C ILE A 12 14.06 18.71 -23.16
N LEU A 13 14.59 19.88 -22.80
CA LEU A 13 14.74 20.31 -21.39
C LEU A 13 13.38 20.57 -20.71
N LEU A 14 12.42 21.14 -21.44
CA LEU A 14 11.07 21.35 -20.94
C LEU A 14 10.29 20.03 -20.80
N LEU A 15 10.52 19.08 -21.70
CA LEU A 15 9.89 17.75 -21.65
C LEU A 15 10.43 16.90 -20.50
N SER A 16 11.73 16.97 -20.20
CA SER A 16 12.33 16.25 -19.08
C SER A 16 11.94 16.83 -17.72
N LEU A 17 11.71 18.15 -17.61
CA LEU A 17 11.19 18.76 -16.39
C LEU A 17 9.74 18.34 -16.08
N GLY A 18 8.92 18.10 -17.11
CA GLY A 18 7.55 17.62 -16.97
C GLY A 18 7.43 16.18 -16.44
N LEU A 19 8.43 15.32 -16.68
CA LEU A 19 8.43 13.93 -16.18
C LEU A 19 8.74 13.80 -14.69
N LEU A 20 9.38 14.79 -14.05
CA LEU A 20 9.70 14.72 -12.61
C LEU A 20 8.48 14.95 -11.70
N VAL A 21 7.36 15.45 -12.22
CA VAL A 21 6.22 15.92 -11.40
C VAL A 21 5.25 14.79 -11.01
N ALA A 22 5.43 13.55 -11.49
CA ALA A 22 4.40 12.51 -11.39
C ALA A 22 4.63 11.38 -10.34
N GLN A 23 5.69 11.41 -9.53
CA GLN A 23 5.80 10.46 -8.41
C GLN A 23 5.09 11.01 -7.16
N GLU A 24 3.78 10.73 -7.04
CA GLU A 24 3.10 10.82 -5.75
C GLU A 24 3.84 9.92 -4.75
N LYS A 25 4.38 10.53 -3.69
CA LYS A 25 5.04 9.81 -2.60
C LYS A 25 3.98 8.95 -1.88
N ALA A 26 4.29 7.69 -1.64
CA ALA A 26 3.41 6.82 -0.86
C ALA A 26 3.16 7.41 0.53
N PRO A 27 1.92 7.32 1.06
CA PRO A 27 1.60 7.84 2.38
C PRO A 27 2.29 6.99 3.46
N ASP A 28 2.69 7.62 4.56
CA ASP A 28 3.31 6.90 5.68
C ASP A 28 2.31 5.95 6.37
N SER A 29 1.01 6.30 6.35
CA SER A 29 -0.05 5.45 6.89
C SER A 29 -1.35 5.56 6.11
N LEU A 30 -2.16 4.50 6.21
CA LEU A 30 -3.49 4.38 5.63
C LEU A 30 -4.49 4.06 6.72
N VAL A 31 -5.62 4.78 6.77
CA VAL A 31 -6.69 4.51 7.73
C VAL A 31 -7.89 3.91 7.02
N TYR A 32 -8.35 2.77 7.51
CA TYR A 32 -9.54 2.09 7.02
C TYR A 32 -10.64 2.15 8.08
N GLU A 33 -11.76 2.77 7.70
CA GLU A 33 -12.98 2.69 8.50
C GLU A 33 -13.52 1.25 8.47
N ALA A 34 -13.82 0.72 9.66
CA ALA A 34 -14.39 -0.61 9.83
C ALA A 34 -15.35 -0.65 11.02
N LYS A 35 -16.37 -1.52 10.92
CA LYS A 35 -17.46 -1.64 11.90
C LYS A 35 -16.96 -1.84 13.34
N PHE A 36 -15.86 -2.57 13.51
CA PHE A 36 -15.31 -2.96 14.81
C PHE A 36 -14.15 -2.08 15.29
N GLY A 37 -13.97 -0.91 14.67
CA GLY A 37 -12.91 0.03 15.01
C GLY A 37 -12.01 0.31 13.81
N LYS A 38 -11.48 1.53 13.75
CA LYS A 38 -10.58 1.96 12.67
C LYS A 38 -9.34 1.08 12.64
N VAL A 39 -8.88 0.75 11.44
CA VAL A 39 -7.63 0.03 11.22
C VAL A 39 -6.63 1.00 10.62
N THR A 40 -5.50 1.19 11.30
CA THR A 40 -4.38 1.98 10.78
C THR A 40 -3.33 1.03 10.26
N PHE A 41 -3.03 1.11 8.97
CA PHE A 41 -1.90 0.44 8.33
C PHE A 41 -0.72 1.41 8.26
N ASP A 42 0.37 1.05 8.92
CA ASP A 42 1.63 1.81 8.91
C ASP A 42 2.47 1.34 7.71
N HIS A 43 2.38 2.06 6.59
CA HIS A 43 3.06 1.69 5.35
C HIS A 43 4.57 1.71 5.55
N LYS A 44 5.10 2.75 6.21
CA LYS A 44 6.54 2.87 6.47
C LYS A 44 7.08 1.65 7.23
N LYS A 45 6.42 1.23 8.30
CA LYS A 45 6.86 0.07 9.09
C LYS A 45 6.83 -1.23 8.29
N HIS A 46 5.86 -1.41 7.39
CA HIS A 46 5.80 -2.59 6.54
C HIS A 46 6.91 -2.56 5.47
N THR A 47 7.13 -1.41 4.84
CA THR A 47 8.22 -1.22 3.88
C THR A 47 9.59 -1.43 4.52
N ASP A 48 9.83 -0.88 5.71
CA ASP A 48 11.09 -1.07 6.46
C ASP A 48 11.33 -2.56 6.75
N ARG A 49 10.28 -3.31 7.13
CA ARG A 49 10.36 -4.75 7.39
C ARG A 49 10.71 -5.57 6.16
N GLU A 50 10.26 -5.14 4.98
CA GLU A 50 10.61 -5.79 3.70
C GLU A 50 11.90 -5.22 3.08
N GLY A 51 12.65 -4.40 3.83
CA GLY A 51 13.94 -3.85 3.39
C GLY A 51 13.80 -2.81 2.28
N GLY A 52 12.72 -2.03 2.28
CA GLY A 52 12.46 -1.00 1.26
C GLY A 52 11.82 -1.54 -0.02
N LYS A 53 11.53 -2.84 -0.11
CA LYS A 53 10.98 -3.47 -1.31
C LYS A 53 9.49 -3.19 -1.45
N CYS A 54 9.06 -2.91 -2.67
CA CYS A 54 7.67 -2.58 -3.00
C CYS A 54 6.92 -3.79 -3.57
N GLU A 55 7.65 -4.65 -4.27
CA GLU A 55 7.19 -5.85 -4.99
C GLU A 55 6.51 -6.89 -4.09
N PRO A 56 6.90 -7.09 -2.81
CA PRO A 56 6.20 -8.02 -1.93
C PRO A 56 4.74 -7.63 -1.65
N CYS A 57 4.38 -6.36 -1.89
CA CYS A 57 3.05 -5.82 -1.66
C CYS A 57 2.34 -5.44 -2.95
N HIS A 58 3.07 -5.00 -3.98
CA HIS A 58 2.52 -4.40 -5.19
C HIS A 58 2.97 -5.09 -6.49
N ASP A 59 2.10 -5.28 -7.49
CA ASP A 59 0.66 -4.92 -7.52
C ASP A 59 -0.26 -5.99 -6.90
N GLN A 60 0.32 -7.08 -6.41
CA GLN A 60 -0.38 -8.09 -5.60
C GLN A 60 0.44 -8.38 -4.34
N PRO A 61 -0.19 -8.44 -3.15
CA PRO A 61 -1.63 -8.45 -2.91
C PRO A 61 -2.37 -7.10 -2.97
N PHE A 62 -1.67 -5.96 -3.13
CA PHE A 62 -2.29 -4.62 -3.15
C PHE A 62 -1.95 -3.87 -4.43
N ALA A 63 -2.93 -3.21 -5.03
CA ALA A 63 -2.64 -2.25 -6.09
C ALA A 63 -1.94 -1.02 -5.50
N LYS A 64 -1.07 -0.35 -6.29
CA LYS A 64 -0.46 0.93 -5.90
C LYS A 64 -1.48 2.06 -5.71
N ALA A 65 -2.66 1.93 -6.30
CA ALA A 65 -3.76 2.86 -6.12
C ALA A 65 -4.29 2.83 -4.68
N HIS A 66 -4.51 4.01 -4.10
CA HIS A 66 -4.89 4.14 -2.69
C HIS A 66 -6.24 3.47 -2.36
N GLY A 67 -6.33 2.92 -1.15
CA GLY A 67 -7.59 2.83 -0.39
C GLY A 67 -8.49 1.61 -0.61
N LYS A 68 -8.22 0.73 -1.57
CA LYS A 68 -9.08 -0.46 -1.80
C LYS A 68 -8.49 -1.72 -1.14
N LEU A 69 -9.09 -2.13 -0.03
CA LEU A 69 -8.84 -3.44 0.61
C LEU A 69 -9.49 -4.63 -0.13
N GLY A 70 -10.20 -4.38 -1.24
CA GLY A 70 -10.91 -5.40 -2.00
C GLY A 70 -11.82 -6.28 -1.13
N ASP A 71 -11.75 -7.59 -1.37
CA ASP A 71 -12.53 -8.62 -0.67
C ASP A 71 -12.18 -8.75 0.82
N TYR A 72 -11.10 -8.14 1.32
CA TYR A 72 -10.67 -8.32 2.70
C TYR A 72 -11.78 -7.90 3.67
N LYS A 73 -12.57 -6.87 3.36
CA LYS A 73 -13.68 -6.40 4.23
C LYS A 73 -14.87 -7.38 4.31
N LEU A 74 -14.98 -8.34 3.39
CA LEU A 74 -16.12 -9.26 3.32
C LEU A 74 -16.03 -10.37 4.37
N ALA A 75 -17.19 -10.82 4.86
CA ALA A 75 -17.31 -11.98 5.74
C ALA A 75 -16.34 -12.01 6.94
N MET A 76 -16.06 -10.85 7.54
CA MET A 76 -15.07 -10.71 8.63
C MET A 76 -13.69 -11.25 8.26
N HIS A 77 -13.26 -11.00 7.03
CA HIS A 77 -11.94 -11.36 6.49
C HIS A 77 -11.76 -12.87 6.26
N LYS A 78 -12.68 -13.73 6.71
CA LYS A 78 -12.58 -15.20 6.65
C LYS A 78 -12.17 -15.73 5.27
N LYS A 79 -12.73 -15.17 4.19
CA LYS A 79 -12.39 -15.56 2.82
C LYS A 79 -10.92 -15.27 2.51
N ALA A 80 -10.46 -14.05 2.83
CA ALA A 80 -9.09 -13.65 2.59
C ALA A 80 -8.10 -14.35 3.53
N GLU A 81 -8.50 -14.66 4.77
CA GLU A 81 -7.71 -15.49 5.70
C GLU A 81 -7.52 -16.90 5.16
N ALA A 82 -8.59 -17.54 4.66
CA ALA A 82 -8.53 -18.88 4.07
C ALA A 82 -7.67 -18.92 2.80
N SER A 83 -7.77 -17.89 1.95
CA SER A 83 -7.00 -17.80 0.71
C SER A 83 -5.65 -17.10 0.87
N LYS A 84 -5.23 -16.73 2.10
CA LYS A 84 -3.99 -16.00 2.40
C LYS A 84 -3.79 -14.74 1.53
N ALA A 85 -4.87 -13.99 1.32
CA ALA A 85 -4.88 -12.79 0.50
C ALA A 85 -4.83 -11.51 1.35
N SER A 86 -4.41 -10.40 0.73
CA SER A 86 -4.35 -9.08 1.37
C SER A 86 -3.49 -9.14 2.65
N CYS A 87 -3.97 -8.62 3.79
CA CYS A 87 -3.19 -8.64 5.04
C CYS A 87 -2.81 -10.08 5.45
N ALA A 88 -3.66 -11.06 5.14
CA ALA A 88 -3.45 -12.47 5.46
C ALA A 88 -2.40 -13.16 4.56
N THR A 89 -1.80 -12.46 3.59
CA THR A 89 -0.61 -12.97 2.87
C THR A 89 0.57 -13.16 3.82
N CYS A 90 0.70 -12.29 4.83
CA CYS A 90 1.71 -12.42 5.88
C CYS A 90 1.10 -12.74 7.25
N HIS A 91 -0.09 -12.23 7.54
CA HIS A 91 -0.78 -12.37 8.83
C HIS A 91 -1.71 -13.59 8.86
N HIS A 92 -1.16 -14.79 8.69
CA HIS A 92 -1.88 -16.07 8.83
C HIS A 92 -1.14 -17.02 9.79
N ASP A 93 -1.78 -18.13 10.19
CA ASP A 93 -1.14 -19.13 11.03
C ASP A 93 0.09 -19.73 10.33
N GLY A 94 1.25 -19.66 10.99
CA GLY A 94 2.55 -20.05 10.41
C GLY A 94 3.09 -19.08 9.35
N GLY A 95 2.48 -17.90 9.20
CA GLY A 95 2.95 -16.85 8.30
C GLY A 95 4.16 -16.10 8.86
N LYS A 96 4.62 -15.10 8.09
CA LYS A 96 5.78 -14.27 8.47
C LYS A 96 5.47 -13.30 9.63
N SER A 97 4.20 -13.13 9.97
CA SER A 97 3.71 -12.22 11.00
C SER A 97 2.64 -12.91 11.86
N PHE A 98 2.19 -12.25 12.94
CA PHE A 98 1.08 -12.76 13.74
C PHE A 98 -0.16 -13.04 12.87
N ALA A 99 -0.89 -14.12 13.16
CA ALA A 99 -2.11 -14.46 12.45
C ALA A 99 -3.22 -13.44 12.72
N SER A 100 -3.98 -13.01 11.71
CA SER A 100 -5.14 -12.12 11.90
C SER A 100 -6.24 -12.78 12.73
N LYS A 101 -6.44 -14.09 12.54
CA LYS A 101 -7.39 -14.90 13.30
C LYS A 101 -7.08 -14.82 14.80
N GLY A 102 -8.09 -14.44 15.58
CA GLY A 102 -7.98 -14.32 17.04
C GLY A 102 -7.22 -13.08 17.54
N ASN A 103 -6.64 -12.27 16.65
CA ASN A 103 -5.84 -11.08 17.01
C ASN A 103 -6.53 -9.77 16.61
N CYS A 104 -7.86 -9.70 16.78
CA CYS A 104 -8.71 -8.59 16.31
C CYS A 104 -8.16 -7.20 16.72
N ASN A 105 -7.73 -7.08 17.98
CA ASN A 105 -7.27 -5.83 18.58
C ASN A 105 -5.88 -5.37 18.11
N LYS A 106 -5.14 -6.21 17.37
CA LYS A 106 -3.86 -5.79 16.78
C LYS A 106 -4.05 -4.92 15.54
N CYS A 107 -5.23 -4.99 14.91
CA CYS A 107 -5.58 -4.20 13.74
C CYS A 107 -6.71 -3.21 14.04
N HIS A 108 -7.78 -3.66 14.68
CA HIS A 108 -8.91 -2.82 15.02
C HIS A 108 -8.65 -2.07 16.32
N ALA A 109 -8.49 -0.75 16.22
CA ALA A 109 -8.45 0.11 17.38
C ALA A 109 -9.75 -0.06 18.18
N LYS A 110 -9.65 -0.22 19.51
CA LYS A 110 -10.83 -0.16 20.38
C LYS A 110 -11.55 1.15 20.06
N LYS A 111 -12.84 1.08 19.73
CA LYS A 111 -13.67 2.29 19.71
C LYS A 111 -13.48 2.94 21.08
N GLY A 112 -12.92 4.15 21.10
CA GLY A 112 -12.84 4.93 22.32
C GLY A 112 -14.23 4.94 22.96
N LYS A 113 -14.28 4.73 24.28
CA LYS A 113 -15.51 4.98 25.02
C LYS A 113 -15.94 6.43 24.83
#